data_AF-A0A959SM32-F1
#
_entry.id   AF-A0A959SM32-F1
#
_cell.length_a   1.000
_cell.length_b   1.000
_cell.length_c   1.000
_cell.angle_alpha   90.00
_cell.angle_beta   90.00
_cell.angle_gamma   90.00
#
_symmetry.space_group_name_H-M   'P 1'
#
loop_
_entity.id
_entity.type
_entity.pdbx_description
1 polymer ?
#
loop_
_entity_poly.entity_id
_entity_poly.type
_entity_poly.pdbx_seq_one_letter_code
_entity_poly.pdbx_strand_id
1 'polypeptide(L)' 'MPFELISEFSPTGDQPEAIRQLVEGLNEGVPAQTLLGVTGSGKTFTVANVIAQVDRPTLILSHNKTLAAQ' A
#
# COMPACT_ATOMS: atom_id res chain seq x y z
N MET A 1 -11.29 -9.74 11.78
CA MET A 1 -11.51 -8.32 12.13
C MET A 1 -10.93 -7.51 10.99
N PRO A 2 -11.60 -6.43 10.56
CA PRO A 2 -11.06 -5.59 9.50
C PRO A 2 -9.72 -4.99 9.93
N PHE A 3 -8.80 -4.80 8.99
CA PHE A 3 -7.58 -4.04 9.28
C PHE A 3 -7.92 -2.59 9.66
N GLU A 4 -7.40 -2.14 10.80
CA GLU A 4 -7.51 -0.76 11.27
C GLU A 4 -6.18 -0.04 11.07
N LEU A 5 -6.14 0.94 10.16
CA LEU A 5 -4.96 1.76 9.94
C LEU A 5 -4.96 2.97 10.88
N ILE A 6 -4.05 2.96 11.85
CA ILE A 6 -3.86 4.05 12.81
C ILE A 6 -2.70 4.93 12.34
N SER A 7 -2.97 6.22 12.13
CA SER A 7 -1.98 7.20 11.66
C SER A 7 -2.42 8.62 12.04
N GLU A 8 -1.46 9.48 12.38
CA GLU A 8 -1.68 10.93 12.52
C GLU A 8 -1.74 11.63 11.16
N PHE A 9 -1.31 10.96 10.11
CA PHE A 9 -1.27 11.47 8.73
C PHE A 9 -2.42 10.91 7.91
N SER A 10 -2.96 11.75 7.02
CA SER A 10 -3.86 11.32 5.94
C SER A 10 -3.10 11.23 4.61
N PRO A 11 -3.55 10.43 3.64
CA PRO A 11 -2.94 10.40 2.32
C PRO A 11 -2.93 11.79 1.66
N THR A 12 -1.76 12.20 1.15
CA THR A 12 -1.57 13.53 0.52
C THR A 12 -0.85 13.43 -0.81
N GLY A 13 -0.90 14.50 -1.62
CA GLY A 13 -0.27 14.53 -2.94
C GLY A 13 -0.86 13.47 -3.87
N ASP A 14 -0.02 12.66 -4.51
CA ASP A 14 -0.47 11.62 -5.45
C ASP A 14 -0.90 10.31 -4.75
N GLN A 15 -0.74 10.22 -3.42
CA GLN A 15 -1.07 8.99 -2.68
C GLN A 15 -2.54 8.58 -2.80
N PRO A 16 -3.56 9.47 -2.70
CA PRO A 16 -4.95 9.08 -2.81
C PRO A 16 -5.28 8.39 -4.14
N GLU A 17 -4.77 8.92 -5.24
CA GLU A 17 -5.01 8.36 -6.57
C GLU A 17 -4.27 7.02 -6.76
N ALA A 18 -3.02 6.93 -6.29
CA ALA A 18 -2.27 5.68 -6.31
C ALA A 18 -2.97 4.56 -5.50
N ILE A 19 -3.53 4.90 -4.32
CA ILE A 19 -4.31 3.97 -3.50
C ILE A 19 -5.55 3.51 -4.28
N ARG A 20 -6.31 4.46 -4.86
CA ARG A 20 -7.53 4.18 -5.62
C ARG A 20 -7.27 3.20 -6.75
N GLN A 21 -6.26 3.46 -7.58
CA GLN A 21 -5.90 2.62 -8.72
C GLN A 21 -5.49 1.21 -8.30
N LEU A 22 -4.67 1.08 -7.25
CA LEU A 22 -4.22 -0.23 -6.75
C LEU A 22 -5.38 -1.06 -6.20
N VAL A 23 -6.29 -0.43 -5.44
CA VAL A 23 -7.48 -1.08 -4.88
C VAL A 23 -8.41 -1.53 -6.01
N GLU A 24 -8.66 -0.67 -7.01
CA GLU A 24 -9.46 -0.99 -8.19
C GLU A 24 -8.89 -2.21 -8.93
N GLY A 25 -7.60 -2.20 -9.26
CA GLY A 25 -6.96 -3.34 -9.94
C GLY A 25 -7.01 -4.64 -9.12
N LEU A 26 -6.92 -4.55 -7.78
CA LEU A 26 -7.05 -5.73 -6.91
C LEU A 26 -8.48 -6.29 -6.85
N ASN A 27 -9.50 -5.43 -7.03
CA ASN A 27 -10.90 -5.83 -7.07
C ASN A 27 -11.30 -6.35 -8.45
N GLU A 28 -10.68 -5.85 -9.51
CA GLU A 28 -10.84 -6.36 -10.88
C GLU A 28 -10.08 -7.67 -11.14
N GLY A 29 -9.22 -8.09 -10.22
CA GLY A 29 -8.44 -9.32 -10.35
C GLY A 29 -7.23 -9.18 -11.28
N VAL A 30 -6.72 -7.95 -11.47
CA VAL A 30 -5.50 -7.71 -12.23
C VAL A 30 -4.33 -8.48 -11.59
N PRO A 31 -3.65 -9.39 -12.32
CA PRO A 31 -2.71 -10.33 -11.73
C PRO A 31 -1.41 -9.69 -11.23
N ALA A 32 -1.01 -8.54 -11.79
CA ALA A 32 0.20 -7.83 -11.41
C ALA A 32 0.01 -6.32 -11.58
N GLN A 33 0.49 -5.55 -10.59
CA GLN A 33 0.43 -4.09 -10.57
C GLN A 33 1.75 -3.52 -10.05
N THR A 34 2.12 -2.31 -10.47
CA THR A 34 3.38 -1.65 -10.10
C THR A 34 3.10 -0.25 -9.54
N LEU A 35 3.52 0.00 -8.30
CA LEU A 35 3.51 1.34 -7.70
C LEU A 35 4.81 2.08 -8.05
N LEU A 36 4.76 2.96 -9.05
CA LEU A 36 5.88 3.83 -9.41
C LEU A 36 5.90 5.07 -8.50
N GLY A 37 6.67 5.00 -7.41
CA GLY A 37 6.83 6.11 -6.47
C GLY A 37 8.28 6.51 -6.27
N VAL A 38 8.55 7.82 -6.25
CA VAL A 38 9.88 8.38 -5.94
C VAL A 38 10.32 8.06 -4.51
N THR A 39 11.60 8.19 -4.21
CA THR A 39 12.11 8.02 -2.84
C THR A 39 11.52 9.11 -1.94
N GLY A 40 11.05 8.73 -0.74
CA GLY A 40 10.43 9.66 0.20
C GLY A 40 8.94 9.93 -0.02
N SER A 41 8.30 9.38 -1.07
CA SER A 41 6.87 9.61 -1.35
C SER A 41 5.89 8.90 -0.40
N GLY A 42 6.39 8.18 0.60
CA GLY A 42 5.54 7.44 1.55
C GLY A 42 4.95 6.13 1.00
N LYS A 43 5.69 5.38 0.16
CA LYS A 43 5.21 4.11 -0.43
C LYS A 43 4.66 3.11 0.59
N THR A 44 5.30 2.97 1.76
CA THR A 44 4.80 2.09 2.83
C THR A 44 3.41 2.50 3.29
N PHE A 45 3.17 3.81 3.47
CA PHE A 45 1.87 4.32 3.89
C PHE A 45 0.80 4.16 2.79
N THR A 46 1.17 4.35 1.52
CA THR A 46 0.31 4.03 0.37
C THR A 46 -0.11 2.55 0.39
N VAL A 47 0.84 1.62 0.52
CA VAL A 47 0.55 0.18 0.56
C VAL A 47 -0.28 -0.19 1.80
N ALA A 48 -0.03 0.42 2.96
CA ALA A 48 -0.83 0.19 4.17
C ALA A 48 -2.30 0.59 3.99
N ASN A 49 -2.57 1.72 3.33
CA ASN A 49 -3.93 2.13 2.98
C ASN A 49 -4.60 1.14 2.01
N VAL A 50 -3.86 0.63 1.02
CA VAL A 50 -4.38 -0.40 0.10
C VAL A 50 -4.76 -1.66 0.87
N ILE A 51 -3.87 -2.17 1.74
CA ILE A 51 -4.12 -3.36 2.57
C ILE A 51 -5.37 -3.18 3.44
N ALA A 52 -5.50 -2.01 4.09
CA ALA A 52 -6.64 -1.70 4.94
C ALA A 52 -7.97 -1.67 4.17
N GLN A 53 -7.96 -1.16 2.93
CA GLN A 53 -9.17 -1.07 2.10
C GLN A 53 -9.59 -2.41 1.47
N VAL A 54 -8.63 -3.25 1.07
CA VAL A 54 -8.95 -4.55 0.45
C VAL A 54 -9.28 -5.63 1.47
N ASP A 55 -8.83 -5.46 2.71
CA ASP A 55 -9.04 -6.37 3.84
C ASP A 55 -8.62 -7.83 3.57
N ARG A 56 -7.40 -8.03 3.03
CA ARG A 56 -6.86 -9.34 2.65
C ARG A 56 -5.55 -9.64 3.40
N PRO A 57 -5.34 -10.89 3.86
CA PRO A 57 -4.03 -11.32 4.35
C PRO A 57 -2.95 -11.04 3.29
N THR A 58 -1.89 -10.34 3.68
CA THR A 58 -0.88 -9.82 2.76
C THR A 58 0.52 -10.27 3.16
N LEU A 59 1.33 -10.71 2.19
CA LEU A 59 2.74 -11.05 2.37
C LEU A 59 3.61 -9.94 1.76
N ILE A 60 4.46 -9.31 2.58
CA ILE A 60 5.44 -8.32 2.12
C ILE A 60 6.81 -9.00 2.03
N LEU A 61 7.43 -8.95 0.86
CA LEU A 61 8.77 -9.48 0.61
C LEU A 61 9.76 -8.32 0.48
N SER A 62 10.86 -8.42 1.20
CA SER A 62 11.98 -7.48 1.10
C SER A 62 13.26 -8.20 0.74
N HIS A 63 14.09 -7.55 -0.07
CA HIS A 63 15.35 -8.10 -0.55
C HIS A 63 16.43 -8.24 0.54
N ASN A 64 16.27 -7.61 1.71
CA ASN A 64 17.21 -7.72 2.82
C ASN A 64 16.52 -7.61 4.18
N LYS A 65 17.23 -8.07 5.22
CA LYS A 65 16.71 -8.14 6.60
C LYS A 65 16.50 -6.77 7.23
N THR A 66 17.32 -5.78 6.87
CA THR A 66 17.23 -4.44 7.43
C THR A 66 15.94 -3.75 6.99
N LEU A 67 15.62 -3.78 5.69
CA LEU A 67 14.38 -3.21 5.17
C LEU A 67 13.15 -4.04 5.54
N ALA A 68 13.29 -5.34 5.80
CA ALA A 68 12.18 -6.16 6.28
C ALA A 68 11.75 -5.77 7.72
N ALA A 69 12.67 -5.20 8.50
CA ALA A 69 12.43 -4.81 9.89
C ALA A 69 11.98 -3.35 10.05
N GLN A 70 12.17 -2.50 9.03
CA GLN A 70 11.76 -1.10 9.00
C GLN A 70 10.28 -0.97 8.66
#